data_AF-A0A3Q2QRF7-F1
#
_entry.id   AF-A0A3Q2QRF7-F1
#
_cell.length_a   1.000
_cell.length_b   1.000
_cell.length_c   1.000
_cell.angle_alpha   90.00
_cell.angle_beta   90.00
_cell.angle_gamma   90.00
#
_symmetry.space_group_name_H-M   'P 1'
#
loop_
_entity.id
_entity.type
_entity.pdbx_description
1 polymer ?
#
loop_
_entity_poly.entity_id
_entity_poly.type
_entity_poly.pdbx_seq_one_letter_code
_entity_poly.pdbx_strand_id
1 'polypeptide(L)'
;MFNVMVDAKSQVAKLCAMDLGQERQYHSQIDHLIEETVKEMITLLVAKFVVILESVLSKLSKYDEGTLFSSFLSFTVKAASKYVDVPKPGMDIADSYVAFVRYSQDMLREKVNEEIYIERLFDQWYTSSMNLIGTWLTDRMDLQLHIYQLKILIRIVKKKYRDFRLQGVLDSTLNSTMYETVRNRLTLEEATASVREGGMQGITMRDSDEENNDN
;
A
#
# COMPACT_ATOMS: atom_id res chain seq x y z
N MET A 1 -18.91 -4.89 15.17
CA MET A 1 -18.25 -4.64 16.47
C MET A 1 -17.69 -3.22 16.55
N PHE A 2 -16.90 -2.78 15.56
CA PHE A 2 -16.41 -1.40 15.45
C PHE A 2 -17.52 -0.34 15.58
N ASN A 3 -18.52 -0.36 14.70
CA ASN A 3 -19.65 0.60 14.77
C ASN A 3 -20.46 0.49 16.06
N VAL A 4 -20.60 -0.70 16.63
CA VAL A 4 -21.33 -0.88 17.90
C VAL A 4 -20.61 -0.15 19.04
N MET A 5 -19.28 -0.15 19.03
CA MET A 5 -18.47 0.54 20.04
C MET A 5 -18.51 2.06 19.88
N VAL A 6 -18.54 2.51 18.62
CA VAL A 6 -18.72 3.93 18.25
C VAL A 6 -20.14 4.42 18.57
N ASP A 7 -21.16 3.61 18.27
CA ASP A 7 -22.56 3.92 18.59
C ASP A 7 -22.78 3.96 20.11
N ALA A 8 -22.06 3.14 20.88
CA ALA A 8 -22.08 3.21 22.35
C ALA A 8 -21.60 4.58 22.85
N LYS A 9 -20.57 5.18 22.24
CA LYS A 9 -20.11 6.56 22.53
C LYS A 9 -21.23 7.60 22.32
N SER A 10 -21.93 7.49 21.19
CA SER A 10 -23.07 8.34 20.84
C SER A 10 -24.26 8.20 21.80
N GLN A 11 -24.51 6.98 22.31
CA GLN A 11 -25.60 6.73 23.25
C GLN A 11 -25.28 7.14 24.68
N VAL A 12 -24.03 6.95 25.13
CA VAL A 12 -23.56 7.42 26.44
C VAL A 12 -23.66 8.94 26.55
N ALA A 13 -23.37 9.68 25.47
CA ALA A 13 -23.54 11.13 25.44
C ALA A 13 -25.01 11.59 25.57
N LYS A 14 -25.99 10.77 25.16
CA LYS A 14 -27.42 11.10 25.21
C LYS A 14 -28.11 10.75 26.53
N LEU A 15 -27.61 9.75 27.25
CA LEU A 15 -28.18 9.31 28.55
C LEU A 15 -27.88 10.29 29.70
N CYS A 16 -26.87 11.15 29.55
CA CYS A 16 -26.31 11.96 30.65
C CYS A 16 -26.68 13.46 30.56
N ALA A 17 -27.83 13.80 29.95
CA ALA A 17 -28.42 15.14 30.08
C ALA A 17 -29.04 15.40 31.47
N MET A 18 -28.89 14.48 32.43
CA MET A 18 -29.45 14.54 33.78
C MET A 18 -28.35 14.29 34.84
N ASP A 19 -27.87 15.38 35.44
CA ASP A 19 -27.06 15.49 36.69
C ASP A 19 -25.51 15.47 36.61
N LEU A 20 -24.84 16.46 37.22
CA LEU A 20 -23.63 17.11 36.65
C LEU A 20 -22.27 16.90 37.38
N GLY A 21 -22.20 16.13 38.47
CA GLY A 21 -21.00 16.08 39.33
C GLY A 21 -20.12 14.83 39.19
N GLN A 22 -20.72 13.65 39.33
CA GLN A 22 -20.00 12.38 39.52
C GLN A 22 -19.81 11.62 38.19
N GLU A 23 -20.65 11.88 37.18
CA GLU A 23 -20.56 11.24 35.87
C GLU A 23 -19.35 11.70 35.03
N ARG A 24 -18.89 12.96 35.17
CA ARG A 24 -17.80 13.53 34.35
C ARG A 24 -16.49 12.76 34.40
N GLN A 25 -16.15 12.17 35.55
CA GLN A 25 -14.91 11.41 35.71
C GLN A 25 -15.02 10.01 35.09
N TYR A 26 -16.20 9.37 35.17
CA TYR A 26 -16.48 8.10 34.48
C TYR A 26 -16.59 8.29 32.96
N HIS A 27 -17.14 9.41 32.48
CA HIS A 27 -17.15 9.79 31.07
C HIS A 27 -15.75 9.85 30.48
N SER A 28 -14.83 10.56 31.15
CA SER A 28 -13.45 10.67 30.67
C SER A 28 -12.75 9.31 30.61
N GLN A 29 -13.06 8.38 31.52
CA GLN A 29 -12.47 7.04 31.52
C GLN A 29 -13.06 6.13 30.43
N ILE A 30 -14.37 6.17 30.24
CA ILE A 30 -15.06 5.40 29.18
C ILE A 30 -14.65 5.91 27.80
N ASP A 31 -14.59 7.22 27.60
CA ASP A 31 -14.15 7.82 26.33
C ASP A 31 -12.70 7.46 26.01
N HIS A 32 -11.82 7.48 27.01
CA HIS A 32 -10.43 7.05 26.85
C HIS A 32 -10.34 5.57 26.48
N LEU A 33 -11.08 4.69 27.17
CA LEU A 33 -11.10 3.26 26.86
C LEU A 33 -11.64 2.97 25.45
N ILE A 34 -12.69 3.67 25.02
CA ILE A 34 -13.23 3.54 23.66
C ILE A 34 -12.18 3.98 22.64
N GLU A 35 -11.54 5.13 22.83
CA GLU A 35 -10.53 5.65 21.91
C GLU A 35 -9.30 4.73 21.81
N GLU A 36 -8.81 4.21 22.94
CA GLU A 36 -7.71 3.23 22.93
C GLU A 36 -8.09 1.95 22.22
N THR A 37 -9.30 1.44 22.47
CA THR A 37 -9.77 0.21 21.82
C THR A 37 -9.94 0.41 20.32
N VAL A 38 -10.47 1.56 19.87
CA VAL A 38 -10.56 1.90 18.45
C VAL A 38 -9.16 1.98 17.81
N LYS A 39 -8.20 2.63 18.48
CA LYS A 39 -6.81 2.71 18.03
C LYS A 39 -6.16 1.33 17.87
N GLU A 40 -6.41 0.42 18.81
CA GLU A 40 -5.93 -0.95 18.74
C GLU A 40 -6.60 -1.70 17.57
N MET A 41 -7.91 -1.56 17.39
CA MET A 41 -8.62 -2.17 16.25
C MET A 41 -8.07 -1.69 14.90
N ILE A 42 -7.79 -0.38 14.77
CA ILE A 42 -7.16 0.19 13.57
C ILE A 42 -5.78 -0.45 13.36
N THR A 43 -4.95 -0.51 14.40
CA THR A 43 -3.60 -1.08 14.33
C THR A 43 -3.62 -2.54 13.87
N LEU A 44 -4.52 -3.35 14.46
CA LEU A 44 -4.68 -4.76 14.10
C LEU A 44 -5.19 -4.94 12.67
N LEU A 45 -6.10 -4.07 12.21
CA LEU A 45 -6.60 -4.14 10.84
C LEU A 45 -5.53 -3.74 9.82
N VAL A 46 -4.79 -2.67 10.09
CA VAL A 46 -3.64 -2.24 9.29
C VAL A 46 -2.61 -3.37 9.18
N ALA A 47 -2.28 -4.03 10.30
CA ALA A 47 -1.35 -5.17 10.31
C ALA A 47 -1.82 -6.29 9.37
N LYS A 48 -3.11 -6.63 9.35
CA LYS A 48 -3.65 -7.64 8.42
C LYS A 48 -3.48 -7.24 6.95
N PHE A 49 -3.67 -5.97 6.63
CA PHE A 49 -3.45 -5.48 5.27
C PHE A 49 -1.98 -5.46 4.87
N VAL A 50 -1.09 -5.18 5.81
CA VAL A 50 0.37 -5.22 5.61
C VAL A 50 0.83 -6.65 5.31
N VAL A 51 0.33 -7.66 6.01
CA VAL A 51 0.65 -9.08 5.73
C VAL A 51 0.34 -9.48 4.28
N ILE A 52 -0.72 -8.93 3.70
CA ILE A 52 -1.07 -9.20 2.30
C ILE A 52 -0.03 -8.60 1.34
N LEU A 53 0.48 -7.40 1.64
CA LEU A 53 1.58 -6.79 0.89
C LEU A 53 2.89 -7.56 1.07
N GLU A 54 3.20 -8.02 2.30
CA GLU A 54 4.36 -8.88 2.57
C GLU A 54 4.32 -10.15 1.72
N SER A 55 3.15 -10.77 1.57
CA SER A 55 2.98 -11.94 0.70
C SER A 55 3.30 -11.64 -0.77
N VAL A 56 2.93 -10.45 -1.27
CA VAL A 56 3.30 -10.01 -2.61
C VAL A 56 4.81 -9.82 -2.73
N LEU A 57 5.43 -9.11 -1.79
CA LEU A 57 6.88 -8.86 -1.78
C LEU A 57 7.70 -10.16 -1.63
N SER A 58 7.22 -11.11 -0.84
CA SER A 58 7.81 -12.45 -0.71
C SER A 58 7.81 -13.20 -2.04
N LYS A 59 6.71 -13.11 -2.82
CA LYS A 59 6.65 -13.69 -4.18
C LYS A 59 7.64 -13.00 -5.13
N LEU A 60 7.81 -11.68 -5.00
CA LEU A 60 8.80 -10.93 -5.79
C LEU A 60 10.23 -11.30 -5.46
N SER A 61 10.52 -11.62 -4.20
CA SER A 61 11.88 -11.97 -3.73
C SER A 61 12.43 -13.23 -4.42
N LYS A 62 11.56 -14.06 -5.04
CA LYS A 62 11.97 -15.20 -5.87
C LYS A 62 12.73 -14.80 -7.14
N TYR A 63 12.66 -13.53 -7.52
CA TYR A 63 13.34 -12.98 -8.69
C TYR A 63 14.65 -12.25 -8.34
N ASP A 64 15.05 -12.28 -7.07
CA ASP A 64 16.31 -11.67 -6.64
C ASP A 64 17.50 -12.30 -7.39
N GLU A 65 18.51 -11.48 -7.64
CA GLU A 65 19.76 -11.92 -8.26
C GLU A 65 20.42 -13.02 -7.41
N GLY A 66 20.92 -14.08 -8.06
CA GLY A 66 21.52 -15.23 -7.37
C GLY A 66 20.54 -16.32 -6.93
N THR A 67 19.22 -16.13 -7.12
CA THR A 67 18.24 -17.20 -6.92
C THR A 67 18.21 -18.20 -8.09
N LEU A 68 17.79 -19.45 -7.82
CA LEU A 68 17.61 -20.46 -8.87
C LEU A 68 16.58 -20.01 -9.91
N PHE A 69 15.50 -19.35 -9.50
CA PHE A 69 14.47 -18.87 -10.43
C PHE A 69 14.98 -17.79 -11.39
N SER A 70 15.82 -16.84 -10.93
CA SER A 70 16.40 -15.83 -11.82
C SER A 70 17.39 -16.44 -12.82
N SER A 71 18.18 -17.43 -12.40
CA SER A 71 19.13 -18.14 -13.26
C SER A 71 18.45 -19.07 -14.28
N PHE A 72 17.42 -19.83 -13.87
CA PHE A 72 16.66 -20.69 -14.77
C PHE A 72 15.84 -19.89 -15.79
N LEU A 73 15.15 -18.82 -15.38
CA LEU A 73 14.38 -17.98 -16.30
C LEU A 73 15.30 -17.25 -17.27
N SER A 74 16.41 -16.67 -16.82
CA SER A 74 17.34 -15.98 -17.72
C SER A 74 17.88 -16.91 -18.81
N PHE A 75 18.22 -18.15 -18.49
CA PHE A 75 18.74 -19.11 -19.46
C PHE A 75 17.64 -19.71 -20.36
N THR A 76 16.54 -20.20 -19.78
CA THR A 76 15.45 -20.83 -20.55
C THR A 76 14.65 -19.83 -21.35
N VAL A 77 14.36 -18.64 -20.82
CA VAL A 77 13.62 -17.59 -21.56
C VAL A 77 14.47 -17.04 -22.70
N LYS A 78 15.78 -16.79 -22.52
CA LYS A 78 16.64 -16.33 -23.64
C LYS A 78 16.86 -17.40 -24.70
N ALA A 79 17.00 -18.67 -24.31
CA ALA A 79 17.14 -19.76 -25.26
C ALA A 79 15.84 -20.06 -26.00
N ALA A 80 14.70 -20.09 -25.29
CA ALA A 80 13.41 -20.41 -25.87
C ALA A 80 12.79 -19.23 -26.64
N SER A 81 12.99 -17.97 -26.23
CA SER A 81 12.47 -16.79 -26.96
C SER A 81 13.03 -16.64 -28.37
N LYS A 82 14.16 -17.31 -28.66
CA LYS A 82 14.73 -17.39 -30.00
C LYS A 82 13.94 -18.32 -30.94
N TYR A 83 13.14 -19.23 -30.38
CA TYR A 83 12.45 -20.30 -31.14
C TYR A 83 10.94 -20.38 -30.88
N VAL A 84 10.43 -19.83 -29.78
CA VAL A 84 9.01 -19.86 -29.35
C VAL A 84 8.69 -18.64 -28.49
N ASP A 85 7.47 -18.09 -28.60
CA ASP A 85 6.99 -17.06 -27.65
C ASP A 85 6.88 -17.63 -26.23
N VAL A 86 7.78 -17.20 -25.35
CA VAL A 86 7.78 -17.61 -23.94
C VAL A 86 6.81 -16.72 -23.16
N PRO A 87 5.85 -17.29 -22.41
CA PRO A 87 4.94 -16.50 -21.57
C PRO A 87 5.72 -15.63 -20.59
N LYS A 88 5.60 -14.31 -20.74
CA LYS A 88 6.17 -13.36 -19.77
C LYS A 88 5.28 -13.37 -18.52
N PRO A 89 5.85 -13.38 -17.30
CA PRO A 89 5.06 -13.24 -16.08
C PRO A 89 4.15 -12.01 -16.16
N GLY A 90 2.85 -12.22 -15.94
CA GLY A 90 1.82 -11.20 -16.08
C GLY A 90 1.76 -10.21 -14.92
N MET A 91 0.97 -9.15 -15.08
CA MET A 91 0.72 -8.12 -14.06
C MET A 91 -0.34 -8.55 -13.02
N ASP A 92 -0.79 -9.79 -13.07
CA ASP A 92 -1.89 -10.35 -12.28
C ASP A 92 -1.69 -10.16 -10.77
N ILE A 93 -0.47 -10.33 -10.27
CA ILE A 93 -0.18 -10.14 -8.85
C ILE A 93 -0.33 -8.67 -8.41
N ALA A 94 0.10 -7.72 -9.24
CA ALA A 94 -0.06 -6.30 -8.96
C ALA A 94 -1.53 -5.90 -9.05
N ASP A 95 -2.21 -6.31 -10.11
CA ASP A 95 -3.61 -5.95 -10.34
C ASP A 95 -4.52 -6.57 -9.27
N SER A 96 -4.25 -7.81 -8.84
CA SER A 96 -4.95 -8.44 -7.71
C SER A 96 -4.73 -7.69 -6.40
N TYR A 97 -3.49 -7.26 -6.11
CA TYR A 97 -3.20 -6.47 -4.92
C TYR A 97 -3.90 -5.11 -4.95
N VAL A 98 -3.87 -4.41 -6.10
CA VAL A 98 -4.56 -3.13 -6.27
C VAL A 98 -6.08 -3.28 -6.15
N ALA A 99 -6.66 -4.34 -6.71
CA ALA A 99 -8.08 -4.65 -6.55
C ALA A 99 -8.44 -4.91 -5.09
N PHE A 100 -7.60 -5.67 -4.37
CA PHE A 100 -7.75 -5.88 -2.93
C PHE A 100 -7.74 -4.57 -2.13
N VAL A 101 -6.81 -3.66 -2.45
CA VAL A 101 -6.72 -2.35 -1.78
C VAL A 101 -8.03 -1.57 -1.96
N ARG A 102 -8.51 -1.45 -3.20
CA ARG A 102 -9.75 -0.73 -3.52
C ARG A 102 -10.97 -1.32 -2.85
N TYR A 103 -11.15 -2.64 -2.98
CA TYR A 103 -12.26 -3.33 -2.35
C TYR A 103 -12.27 -3.13 -0.82
N SER A 104 -11.08 -3.15 -0.21
CA SER A 104 -10.97 -2.92 1.23
C SER A 104 -11.26 -1.46 1.60
N GLN A 105 -10.82 -0.49 0.80
CA GLN A 105 -11.17 0.93 1.00
C GLN A 105 -12.68 1.15 0.89
N ASP A 106 -13.33 0.58 -0.13
CA ASP A 106 -14.78 0.65 -0.34
C ASP A 106 -15.53 0.02 0.83
N MET A 107 -15.11 -1.17 1.26
CA MET A 107 -15.70 -1.86 2.42
C MET A 107 -15.55 -1.03 3.70
N LEU A 108 -14.39 -0.42 3.92
CA LEU A 108 -14.16 0.42 5.10
C LEU A 108 -15.06 1.66 5.08
N ARG A 109 -15.12 2.35 3.95
CA ARG A 109 -16.02 3.49 3.74
C ARG A 109 -17.50 3.13 3.95
N GLU A 110 -17.91 1.94 3.53
CA GLU A 110 -19.29 1.46 3.73
C GLU A 110 -19.57 1.08 5.20
N LYS A 111 -18.57 0.52 5.90
CA LYS A 111 -18.76 -0.10 7.21
C LYS A 111 -18.32 0.74 8.39
N VAL A 112 -17.62 1.87 8.23
CA VAL A 112 -17.20 2.71 9.35
C VAL A 112 -17.87 4.07 9.26
N ASN A 113 -18.63 4.42 10.30
CA ASN A 113 -19.46 5.62 10.30
C ASN A 113 -18.68 6.91 10.60
N GLU A 114 -17.66 6.84 11.46
CA GLU A 114 -16.89 8.01 11.90
C GLU A 114 -15.69 8.25 10.98
N GLU A 115 -15.74 9.39 10.27
CA GLU A 115 -14.73 9.81 9.27
C GLU A 115 -13.31 9.84 9.87
N ILE A 116 -13.17 10.35 11.09
CA ILE A 116 -11.87 10.48 11.77
C ILE A 116 -11.14 9.13 11.90
N TYR A 117 -11.87 8.03 12.10
CA TYR A 117 -11.25 6.72 12.19
C TYR A 117 -10.90 6.14 10.82
N ILE A 118 -11.68 6.47 9.77
CA ILE A 118 -11.33 6.14 8.40
C ILE A 118 -10.06 6.86 7.96
N GLU A 119 -9.98 8.17 8.20
CA GLU A 119 -8.80 8.98 7.92
C GLU A 119 -7.57 8.41 8.61
N ARG A 120 -7.66 8.18 9.94
CA ARG A 120 -6.57 7.61 10.73
C ARG A 120 -6.14 6.22 10.25
N LEU A 121 -7.09 5.39 9.83
CA LEU A 121 -6.81 4.06 9.31
C LEU A 121 -6.09 4.13 7.96
N PHE A 122 -6.55 4.98 7.04
CA PHE A 122 -5.93 5.14 5.74
C PHE A 122 -4.53 5.77 5.84
N ASP A 123 -4.32 6.74 6.73
CA ASP A 123 -3.00 7.27 7.04
C ASP A 123 -2.05 6.16 7.50
N GLN A 124 -2.43 5.42 8.55
CA GLN A 124 -1.58 4.35 9.08
C GLN A 124 -1.33 3.23 8.07
N TRP A 125 -2.34 2.88 7.28
CA TRP A 125 -2.20 1.84 6.25
C TRP A 125 -1.26 2.28 5.13
N TYR A 126 -1.39 3.52 4.64
CA TYR A 126 -0.50 4.05 3.62
C TYR A 126 0.94 4.09 4.12
N THR A 127 1.17 4.71 5.29
CA THR A 127 2.51 4.82 5.90
C THR A 127 3.15 3.46 6.12
N SER A 128 2.42 2.50 6.72
CA SER A 128 2.95 1.16 6.98
C SER A 128 3.31 0.43 5.69
N SER A 129 2.53 0.62 4.64
CA SER A 129 2.80 0.01 3.34
C SER A 129 4.02 0.60 2.64
N MET A 130 4.18 1.93 2.67
CA MET A 130 5.36 2.60 2.11
C MET A 130 6.63 2.21 2.87
N ASN A 131 6.55 2.14 4.21
CA ASN A 131 7.66 1.65 5.04
C ASN A 131 8.05 0.21 4.70
N LEU A 132 7.08 -0.68 4.50
CA LEU A 132 7.36 -2.05 4.14
C LEU A 132 8.03 -2.16 2.75
N ILE A 133 7.50 -1.45 1.75
CA ILE A 133 8.09 -1.43 0.40
C ILE A 133 9.50 -0.84 0.44
N GLY A 134 9.68 0.27 1.16
CA GLY A 134 10.97 0.92 1.33
C GLY A 134 11.99 0.01 1.99
N THR A 135 11.62 -0.64 3.10
CA THR A 135 12.48 -1.63 3.78
C THR A 135 12.88 -2.75 2.83
N TRP A 136 11.92 -3.31 2.10
CA TRP A 136 12.18 -4.39 1.14
C TRP A 136 13.14 -3.98 0.01
N LEU A 137 13.09 -2.72 -0.44
CA LEU A 137 14.01 -2.14 -1.41
C LEU A 137 15.40 -1.84 -0.81
N THR A 138 15.45 -1.37 0.43
CA THR A 138 16.70 -1.10 1.16
C THR A 138 17.48 -2.37 1.41
N ASP A 139 16.81 -3.48 1.76
CA ASP A 139 17.42 -4.81 1.88
C ASP A 139 18.06 -5.31 0.56
N ARG A 140 17.76 -4.63 -0.55
CA ARG A 140 18.22 -4.91 -1.92
C ARG A 140 18.92 -3.71 -2.54
N MET A 141 19.56 -2.86 -1.73
CA MET A 141 20.25 -1.67 -2.24
C MET A 141 21.43 -2.00 -3.16
N ASP A 142 22.10 -3.13 -2.91
CA ASP A 142 23.25 -3.59 -3.70
C ASP A 142 22.86 -4.52 -4.87
N LEU A 143 21.57 -4.82 -5.04
CA LEU A 143 21.05 -5.68 -6.10
C LEU A 143 20.32 -4.84 -7.15
N GLN A 144 20.45 -5.20 -8.42
CA GLN A 144 19.58 -4.66 -9.47
C GLN A 144 18.20 -5.34 -9.37
N LEU A 145 17.12 -4.57 -9.46
CA LEU A 145 15.78 -5.17 -9.51
C LEU A 145 15.58 -5.88 -10.85
N HIS A 146 15.04 -7.09 -10.79
CA HIS A 146 14.57 -7.78 -11.98
C HIS A 146 13.40 -6.98 -12.60
N ILE A 147 13.32 -6.93 -13.94
CA ILE A 147 12.31 -6.16 -14.67
C ILE A 147 10.88 -6.46 -14.23
N TYR A 148 10.61 -7.72 -13.87
CA TYR A 148 9.33 -8.12 -13.31
C TYR A 148 9.05 -7.48 -11.95
N GLN A 149 10.01 -7.53 -11.02
CA GLN A 149 9.88 -6.89 -9.70
C GLN A 149 9.61 -5.40 -9.86
N LEU A 150 10.39 -4.75 -10.72
CA LEU A 150 10.27 -3.33 -11.01
C LEU A 150 8.87 -2.99 -11.53
N LYS A 151 8.36 -3.69 -12.54
CA LYS A 151 7.02 -3.45 -13.10
C LYS A 151 5.91 -3.60 -12.06
N ILE A 152 5.97 -4.65 -11.24
CA ILE A 152 4.99 -4.89 -10.16
C ILE A 152 5.04 -3.78 -9.12
N LEU A 153 6.24 -3.39 -8.67
CA LEU A 153 6.41 -2.34 -7.66
C LEU A 153 5.95 -0.97 -8.15
N ILE A 154 6.31 -0.57 -9.38
CA ILE A 154 5.84 0.68 -10.00
C ILE A 154 4.31 0.72 -10.03
N ARG A 155 3.69 -0.39 -10.48
CA ARG A 155 2.23 -0.49 -10.55
C ARG A 155 1.59 -0.34 -9.18
N ILE A 156 2.10 -1.05 -8.17
CA ILE A 156 1.57 -1.00 -6.80
C ILE A 156 1.75 0.40 -6.20
N VAL A 157 2.95 0.98 -6.26
CA VAL A 157 3.24 2.28 -5.66
C VAL A 157 2.39 3.38 -6.30
N LYS A 158 2.33 3.47 -7.64
CA LYS A 158 1.51 4.49 -8.32
C LYS A 158 0.03 4.35 -8.04
N LYS A 159 -0.52 3.13 -8.13
CA LYS A 159 -1.94 2.92 -7.87
C LYS A 159 -2.27 3.19 -6.41
N LYS A 160 -1.42 2.77 -5.47
CA LYS A 160 -1.62 3.02 -4.05
C LYS A 160 -1.57 4.52 -3.73
N TYR A 161 -0.57 5.27 -4.21
CA TYR A 161 -0.51 6.72 -4.04
C TYR A 161 -1.81 7.38 -4.49
N ARG A 162 -2.23 7.10 -5.73
CA ARG A 162 -3.44 7.69 -6.30
C ARG A 162 -4.70 7.29 -5.56
N ASP A 163 -4.85 6.01 -5.25
CA ASP A 163 -6.07 5.48 -4.63
C ASP A 163 -6.19 5.98 -3.18
N PHE A 164 -5.10 6.17 -2.44
CA PHE A 164 -5.14 6.78 -1.09
C PHE A 164 -5.32 8.30 -1.13
N ARG A 165 -4.77 9.00 -2.14
CA ARG A 165 -5.06 10.42 -2.38
C ARG A 165 -6.56 10.65 -2.61
N LEU A 166 -7.20 9.80 -3.40
CA LEU A 166 -8.65 9.85 -3.64
C LEU A 166 -9.49 9.56 -2.38
N GLN A 167 -8.90 8.86 -1.40
CA GLN A 167 -9.54 8.60 -0.11
C GLN A 167 -9.29 9.71 0.92
N GLY A 168 -8.65 10.82 0.55
CA GLY A 168 -8.45 11.98 1.43
C GLY A 168 -7.19 11.95 2.30
N VAL A 169 -6.27 11.00 2.07
CA VAL A 169 -4.98 11.00 2.76
C VAL A 169 -4.19 12.27 2.41
N LEU A 170 -3.69 12.96 3.42
CA LEU A 170 -3.03 14.25 3.28
C LEU A 170 -1.70 14.14 2.51
N ASP A 171 -1.35 15.21 1.78
CA ASP A 171 -0.09 15.27 1.03
C ASP A 171 1.15 15.10 1.91
N SER A 172 1.09 15.50 3.19
CA SER A 172 2.17 15.28 4.15
C SER A 172 2.41 13.79 4.46
N THR A 173 1.35 12.98 4.45
CA THR A 173 1.43 11.52 4.59
C THR A 173 1.83 10.89 3.24
N LEU A 174 1.19 11.32 2.15
CA LEU A 174 1.43 10.77 0.81
C LEU A 174 2.88 10.95 0.35
N ASN A 175 3.43 12.14 0.54
CA ASN A 175 4.79 12.54 0.17
C ASN A 175 5.78 12.38 1.33
N SER A 176 5.59 11.36 2.16
CA SER A 176 6.53 11.02 3.23
C SER A 176 7.95 10.77 2.68
N THR A 177 8.97 10.98 3.53
CA THR A 177 10.37 10.70 3.18
C THR A 177 10.57 9.28 2.64
N MET A 178 9.81 8.31 3.17
CA MET A 178 9.87 6.94 2.72
C MET A 178 9.29 6.76 1.30
N TYR A 179 8.15 7.40 1.02
CA TYR A 179 7.59 7.40 -0.34
C TYR A 179 8.59 7.98 -1.35
N GLU A 180 9.22 9.10 -1.04
CA GLU A 180 10.25 9.69 -1.92
C GLU A 180 11.44 8.77 -2.13
N THR A 181 11.88 8.08 -1.08
CA THR A 181 12.96 7.08 -1.16
C THR A 181 12.57 5.94 -2.12
N VAL A 182 11.36 5.39 -1.97
CA VAL A 182 10.82 4.34 -2.85
C VAL A 182 10.71 4.86 -4.28
N ARG A 183 10.10 6.03 -4.49
CA ARG A 183 9.88 6.65 -5.80
C ARG A 183 11.21 6.84 -6.53
N ASN A 184 12.20 7.43 -5.87
CA ASN A 184 13.52 7.69 -6.45
C ASN A 184 14.24 6.39 -6.84
N ARG A 185 14.18 5.35 -5.99
CA ARG A 185 14.75 4.04 -6.32
C ARG A 185 14.10 3.45 -7.57
N LEU A 186 12.77 3.45 -7.65
CA LEU A 186 12.05 2.89 -8.79
C LEU A 186 12.28 3.68 -10.08
N THR A 187 12.37 5.01 -10.02
CA THR A 187 12.70 5.84 -11.19
C THR A 187 14.10 5.56 -11.74
N LEU A 188 15.10 5.38 -10.86
CA LEU A 188 16.46 5.06 -11.28
C LEU A 188 16.56 3.67 -11.92
N GLU A 189 15.89 2.69 -11.33
CA GLU A 189 15.79 1.32 -11.85
C GLU A 189 15.08 1.30 -13.22
N GLU A 190 14.00 2.07 -13.39
CA GLU A 190 13.29 2.24 -14.67
C GLU A 190 14.18 2.82 -15.77
N ALA A 191 14.93 3.88 -15.45
CA ALA A 191 15.87 4.49 -16.39
C ALA A 191 16.93 3.47 -16.82
N THR A 192 17.45 2.68 -15.88
CA THR A 192 18.44 1.63 -16.14
C THR A 192 17.87 0.51 -17.01
N ALA A 193 16.66 0.04 -16.70
CA ALA A 193 15.98 -1.02 -17.44
C ALA A 193 15.63 -0.61 -18.88
N SER A 194 15.21 0.65 -19.08
CA SER A 194 14.84 1.18 -20.39
C SER A 194 16.01 1.20 -21.38
N VAL A 195 17.24 1.39 -20.88
CA VAL A 195 18.47 1.34 -21.69
C VAL A 195 18.89 -0.10 -22.01
N ARG A 196 18.64 -1.06 -21.11
CA ARG A 196 19.18 -2.43 -21.20
C ARG A 196 18.26 -3.46 -21.86
N GLU A 197 16.94 -3.39 -21.65
CA GLU A 197 16.02 -4.51 -21.94
C GLU A 197 14.91 -4.19 -22.95
N GLY A 198 14.99 -3.07 -23.69
CA GLY A 198 14.06 -2.79 -24.79
C GLY A 198 12.65 -2.40 -24.35
N GLY A 199 12.46 -1.99 -23.09
CA GLY A 199 11.34 -1.14 -22.69
C GLY A 199 10.40 -1.68 -21.59
N MET A 200 9.71 -0.74 -20.94
CA MET A 200 8.81 -0.97 -19.81
C MET A 200 7.37 -1.32 -20.19
N GLN A 201 7.06 -1.52 -21.48
CA GLN A 201 5.71 -1.79 -21.99
C GLN A 201 4.66 -0.75 -21.50
N GLY A 202 5.04 0.52 -21.43
CA GLY A 202 4.18 1.62 -20.97
C GLY A 202 4.01 1.72 -19.46
N ILE A 203 4.67 0.88 -18.65
CA ILE A 203 4.71 1.04 -17.18
C ILE A 203 5.81 2.04 -16.83
N THR A 204 5.43 3.19 -16.29
CA THR A 204 6.40 4.23 -15.89
C THR A 204 6.09 4.78 -14.52
N MET A 205 7.12 5.20 -13.77
CA MET A 205 7.00 5.99 -12.56
C MET A 205 6.57 7.44 -12.80
N ARG A 206 6.64 7.94 -14.04
CA ARG A 206 6.18 9.31 -14.38
C ARG A 206 4.69 9.47 -14.11
N ASP A 207 4.27 10.67 -13.71
CA ASP A 207 2.86 10.95 -13.49
C ASP A 207 2.12 10.97 -14.82
N SER A 208 1.14 10.07 -14.94
CA SER A 208 0.31 9.94 -16.14
C SER A 208 -0.64 11.14 -16.36
N ASP A 209 -0.67 12.09 -15.41
CA ASP A 209 -1.46 13.32 -15.50
C ASP A 209 -0.64 14.47 -16.16
N GLU A 210 0.68 14.33 -16.33
CA GLU A 210 1.56 15.35 -16.92
C GLU A 210 1.71 15.22 -18.46
N GLU A 211 1.21 14.15 -19.08
CA GLU A 211 1.37 13.90 -20.52
C GLU A 211 0.39 14.70 -21.41
N ASN A 212 -0.53 15.48 -20.84
CA ASN A 212 -1.58 16.21 -21.58
C ASN A 212 -1.28 17.70 -21.85
N ASN A 213 -0.11 18.23 -21.47
CA ASN A 213 0.20 19.65 -21.66
C ASN A 213 1.17 19.97 -22.81
N ASP A 214 1.64 18.96 -23.56
CA ASP A 214 2.57 19.15 -24.68
C ASP A 214 1.95 18.70 -26.03
N ASN A 215 0.78 19.23 -26.38
CA ASN A 215 0.24 19.23 -27.75
C ASN A 215 -0.40 20.57 -28.10
#